data_AF-A0A3P3XZC3-F1
#
_entry.id   AF-A0A3P3XZC3-F1
#
_cell.length_a   1.000
_cell.length_b   1.000
_cell.length_c   1.000
_cell.angle_alpha   90.00
_cell.angle_beta   90.00
_cell.angle_gamma   90.00
#
_symmetry.space_group_name_H-M   'P 1'
#
loop_
_entity.id
_entity.type
_entity.pdbx_description
1 polymer ?
#
loop_
_entity_poly.entity_id
_entity_poly.type
_entity_poly.pdbx_seq_one_letter_code
_entity_poly.pdbx_strand_id
1 'polypeptide(L)'
;MTRMSEVIVSLVTSDDFIVGAQVLAHSLRRVNVSVPLWLLVVPEVSERARDALASSGFDRVVVVDPIPNPNPSHVASWVTCGFTKLRIWQLDMLGVGRVLYIDADCVVLKNPEHLFDRLDRVDLAAAPDLFPPDNFNAGVLLIRPCSATFDRLLRNAPAVKSYDGGDTGYLNAMYPEWYTMDSAARLPFGCNAQRTMRVFTRKCPNYWSDTVDLCILHYSSSPKPWQIDVAYDPDEPVSVNDHPDVIFAKLRRSCSTVPKRNLDVVRLETPFRDEAGHAAWLPATFDEGMALHLISFGLYSSDDEAWLSKFRTAYARIRDERPAGSIPQRIHQIWLGDLKGAPADMRRRASRIRDLHPDWDYRLWTDDDVIDMEMRRRDLFDAADTAVGRADVLRWEIMFQYGGVYLDVDFDVLSPLDDLVTRYSAFVGFGSTGHVEIMNSVIGCTPRLSFASDVLDAMTSTNRDRSATALMDATGPGMLTRFCGNELDLGRMVRESIVVLPSAVLFPLPNTMRALCDADKRRFRTQYSFAMHHWSASWQRSPPEPSPPTRFDDVIRNIVDKRAPPSNLRDIHAAISKFI
;
A
#
# COMPACT_ATOMS: atom_id res chain seq x y z
N MET A 1 -21.30 -3.79 -28.43
CA MET A 1 -20.27 -2.93 -27.82
C MET A 1 -20.71 -2.63 -26.41
N THR A 2 -20.11 -3.28 -25.41
CA THR A 2 -20.35 -3.01 -24.00
C THR A 2 -19.84 -1.60 -23.72
N ARG A 3 -20.72 -0.70 -23.25
CA ARG A 3 -20.35 0.68 -22.92
C ARG A 3 -19.30 0.63 -21.80
N MET A 4 -18.09 1.12 -22.05
CA MET A 4 -17.04 1.22 -21.03
C MET A 4 -17.57 2.02 -19.84
N SER A 5 -17.29 1.60 -18.60
CA SER A 5 -17.84 2.30 -17.44
C SER A 5 -17.15 3.65 -17.23
N GLU A 6 -17.97 4.70 -17.17
CA GLU A 6 -17.59 6.10 -16.98
C GLU A 6 -17.81 6.48 -15.51
N VAL A 7 -16.86 7.19 -14.90
CA VAL A 7 -16.98 7.69 -13.53
C VAL A 7 -16.39 9.10 -13.41
N ILE A 8 -16.97 9.91 -12.53
CA ILE A 8 -16.38 11.18 -12.10
C ILE A 8 -15.71 10.95 -10.75
N VAL A 9 -14.47 11.39 -10.62
CA VAL A 9 -13.61 11.07 -9.48
C VAL A 9 -13.05 12.34 -8.85
N SER A 10 -13.01 12.38 -7.52
CA SER A 10 -12.24 13.39 -6.77
C SER A 10 -11.33 12.72 -5.74
N LEU A 11 -10.42 13.49 -5.14
CA LEU A 11 -9.47 13.01 -4.13
C LEU A 11 -9.47 13.94 -2.91
N VAL A 12 -9.47 13.35 -1.72
CA VAL A 12 -9.25 14.04 -0.44
C VAL A 12 -8.11 13.37 0.31
N THR A 13 -7.06 14.14 0.60
CA THR A 13 -5.89 13.67 1.37
C THR A 13 -5.83 14.20 2.80
N SER A 14 -6.70 15.15 3.16
CA SER A 14 -6.81 15.70 4.52
C SER A 14 -8.24 16.17 4.83
N ASP A 15 -8.55 16.28 6.12
CA ASP A 15 -9.87 16.71 6.61
C ASP A 15 -10.27 18.13 6.11
N ASP A 16 -9.30 19.00 5.80
CA ASP A 16 -9.54 20.38 5.36
C ASP A 16 -10.27 20.48 4.01
N PHE A 17 -10.19 19.44 3.16
CA PHE A 17 -10.81 19.42 1.84
C PHE A 17 -12.22 18.81 1.83
N ILE A 18 -12.71 18.32 2.97
CA ILE A 18 -14.03 17.67 3.06
C ILE A 18 -15.15 18.61 2.65
N VAL A 19 -15.08 19.88 3.08
CA VAL A 19 -16.09 20.89 2.70
C VAL A 19 -16.08 21.14 1.19
N GLY A 20 -14.90 21.18 0.57
CA GLY A 20 -14.76 21.28 -0.89
C GLY A 20 -15.40 20.09 -1.60
N ALA A 21 -15.04 18.86 -1.18
CA ALA A 21 -15.55 17.63 -1.77
C ALA A 21 -17.09 17.53 -1.67
N GLN A 22 -17.68 17.96 -0.55
CA GLN A 22 -19.14 18.02 -0.37
C GLN A 22 -19.79 19.00 -1.35
N VAL A 23 -19.22 20.20 -1.52
CA VAL A 23 -19.73 21.21 -2.44
C VAL A 23 -19.58 20.75 -3.89
N LEU A 24 -18.46 20.11 -4.24
CA LEU A 24 -18.23 19.50 -5.55
C LEU A 24 -19.32 18.47 -5.86
N ALA A 25 -19.51 17.48 -4.98
CA ALA A 25 -20.52 16.45 -5.16
C ALA A 25 -21.93 17.03 -5.27
N HIS A 26 -22.27 18.01 -4.43
CA HIS A 26 -23.55 18.71 -4.52
C HIS A 26 -23.74 19.43 -5.86
N SER A 27 -22.71 20.13 -6.35
CA SER A 27 -22.75 20.85 -7.63
C SER A 27 -22.93 19.90 -8.82
N LEU A 28 -22.27 18.75 -8.80
CA LEU A 28 -22.43 17.68 -9.79
C LEU A 28 -23.85 17.12 -9.81
N ARG A 29 -24.42 16.83 -8.62
CA ARG A 29 -25.81 16.34 -8.53
C ARG A 29 -26.82 17.36 -9.03
N ARG A 30 -26.62 18.64 -8.73
CA ARG A 30 -27.50 19.73 -9.18
C ARG A 30 -27.57 19.85 -10.71
N VAL A 31 -26.49 19.52 -11.42
CA VAL A 31 -26.47 19.54 -12.90
C VAL A 31 -26.88 18.21 -13.53
N ASN A 32 -27.48 17.30 -12.74
CA ASN A 32 -28.05 16.02 -13.18
C ASN A 32 -27.05 15.11 -13.89
N VAL A 33 -25.86 14.92 -13.32
CA VAL A 33 -24.95 13.85 -13.76
C VAL A 33 -25.58 12.47 -13.52
N SER A 34 -25.49 11.63 -14.54
CA SER A 34 -25.94 10.25 -14.60
C SER A 34 -24.84 9.24 -14.23
N VAL A 35 -23.56 9.58 -14.44
CA VAL A 35 -22.44 8.69 -14.12
C VAL A 35 -22.18 8.63 -12.60
N PRO A 36 -21.65 7.50 -12.08
CA PRO A 36 -21.28 7.38 -10.68
C PRO A 36 -20.23 8.41 -10.25
N LEU A 37 -20.39 8.91 -9.03
CA LEU A 37 -19.46 9.82 -8.37
C LEU A 37 -18.60 9.06 -7.36
N TRP A 38 -17.30 9.00 -7.57
CA TRP A 38 -16.37 8.30 -6.68
C TRP A 38 -15.44 9.30 -5.97
N LEU A 39 -15.10 8.99 -4.74
CA LEU A 39 -14.16 9.76 -3.95
C LEU A 39 -13.00 8.89 -3.48
N LEU A 40 -11.78 9.25 -3.85
CA LEU A 40 -10.57 8.64 -3.33
C LEU A 40 -10.23 9.30 -2.00
N VAL A 41 -9.91 8.49 -0.99
CA VAL A 41 -9.48 8.96 0.33
C VAL A 41 -8.25 8.21 0.79
N VAL A 42 -7.35 8.90 1.49
CA VAL A 42 -6.23 8.25 2.18
C VAL A 42 -6.65 7.81 3.59
N PRO A 43 -6.02 6.77 4.18
CA PRO A 43 -6.37 6.28 5.52
C PRO A 43 -6.25 7.34 6.63
N GLU A 44 -5.44 8.37 6.42
CA GLU A 44 -5.18 9.48 7.36
C GLU A 44 -6.38 10.42 7.51
N VAL A 45 -7.33 10.43 6.56
CA VAL A 45 -8.59 11.18 6.71
C VAL A 45 -9.38 10.59 7.88
N SER A 46 -9.80 11.42 8.82
CA SER A 46 -10.39 10.94 10.07
C SER A 46 -11.69 10.17 9.82
N GLU A 47 -12.04 9.26 10.73
CA GLU A 47 -13.31 8.52 10.66
C GLU A 47 -14.51 9.47 10.68
N ARG A 48 -14.44 10.53 11.51
CA ARG A 48 -15.44 11.60 11.53
C ARG A 48 -15.57 12.32 10.18
N ALA A 49 -14.46 12.62 9.51
CA ALA A 49 -14.46 13.21 8.18
C ALA A 49 -15.05 12.25 7.14
N ARG A 50 -14.75 10.96 7.22
CA ARG A 50 -15.33 9.91 6.37
C ARG A 50 -16.84 9.73 6.59
N ASP A 51 -17.31 9.80 7.83
CA ASP A 51 -18.74 9.76 8.15
C ASP A 51 -19.48 10.99 7.59
N ALA A 52 -18.85 12.15 7.60
CA ALA A 52 -19.40 13.36 6.98
C ALA A 52 -19.54 13.23 5.45
N LEU A 53 -18.73 12.38 4.82
CA LEU A 53 -18.84 12.08 3.40
C LEU A 53 -20.04 11.18 3.07
N ALA A 54 -20.62 10.45 4.03
CA ALA A 54 -21.86 9.68 3.80
C ALA A 54 -23.08 10.55 3.44
N SER A 55 -22.97 11.86 3.69
CA SER A 55 -24.00 12.87 3.37
C SER A 55 -23.60 13.76 2.18
N SER A 56 -22.52 13.45 1.47
CA SER A 56 -21.93 14.35 0.46
C SER A 56 -22.53 14.22 -0.94
N GLY A 57 -23.14 13.06 -1.25
CA GLY A 57 -23.66 12.76 -2.59
C GLY A 57 -22.73 11.94 -3.48
N PHE A 58 -21.56 11.47 -2.99
CA PHE A 58 -20.78 10.42 -3.66
C PHE A 58 -21.48 9.05 -3.59
N ASP A 59 -21.25 8.20 -4.59
CA ASP A 59 -21.79 6.83 -4.66
C ASP A 59 -20.82 5.79 -4.07
N ARG A 60 -19.50 6.04 -4.18
CA ARG A 60 -18.46 5.13 -3.70
C ARG A 60 -17.29 5.91 -3.11
N VAL A 61 -16.73 5.39 -2.01
CA VAL A 61 -15.46 5.83 -1.44
C VAL A 61 -14.41 4.75 -1.70
N VAL A 62 -13.29 5.15 -2.30
CA VAL A 62 -12.16 4.27 -2.57
C VAL A 62 -11.00 4.66 -1.66
N VAL A 63 -10.67 3.80 -0.70
CA VAL A 63 -9.50 3.99 0.16
C VAL A 63 -8.25 3.63 -0.64
N VAL A 64 -7.34 4.59 -0.80
CA VAL A 64 -6.09 4.44 -1.55
C VAL A 64 -4.90 4.72 -0.64
N ASP A 65 -3.81 3.94 -0.79
CA ASP A 65 -2.59 4.21 -0.04
C ASP A 65 -1.93 5.51 -0.55
N PRO A 66 -1.49 6.41 0.35
CA PRO A 66 -0.89 7.68 -0.02
C PRO A 66 0.40 7.48 -0.82
N ILE A 67 0.65 8.37 -1.78
CA ILE A 67 1.90 8.38 -2.56
C ILE A 67 2.68 9.66 -2.22
N PRO A 68 3.86 9.56 -1.59
CA PRO A 68 4.68 10.72 -1.28
C PRO A 68 5.24 11.35 -2.55
N ASN A 69 5.43 12.67 -2.55
CA ASN A 69 6.22 13.33 -3.58
C ASN A 69 7.72 13.17 -3.22
N PRO A 70 8.53 12.47 -4.04
CA PRO A 70 9.95 12.29 -3.76
C PRO A 70 10.79 13.57 -3.95
N ASN A 71 10.20 14.63 -4.54
CA ASN A 71 10.88 15.89 -4.80
C ASN A 71 10.57 16.93 -3.70
N PRO A 72 11.48 17.90 -3.47
CA PRO A 72 11.22 19.02 -2.59
C PRO A 72 9.95 19.76 -2.99
N SER A 73 9.05 20.00 -2.03
CA SER A 73 7.82 20.75 -2.24
C SER A 73 7.71 21.89 -1.23
N HIS A 74 7.10 22.99 -1.66
CA HIS A 74 6.78 24.13 -0.80
C HIS A 74 5.52 23.88 0.05
N VAL A 75 4.78 22.81 -0.22
CA VAL A 75 3.58 22.40 0.53
C VAL A 75 3.93 21.20 1.42
N ALA A 76 3.89 21.38 2.74
CA ALA A 76 4.32 20.36 3.71
C ALA A 76 3.57 19.02 3.58
N SER A 77 2.26 19.05 3.31
CA SER A 77 1.46 17.82 3.14
C SER A 77 1.82 17.02 1.89
N TRP A 78 2.44 17.64 0.88
CA TRP A 78 2.80 16.94 -0.36
C TRP A 78 3.99 16.00 -0.19
N VAL A 79 4.79 16.18 0.85
CA VAL A 79 5.88 15.26 1.19
C VAL A 79 5.35 13.85 1.44
N THR A 80 4.19 13.71 2.07
CA THR A 80 3.63 12.40 2.44
C THR A 80 2.59 11.87 1.46
N CYS A 81 1.87 12.74 0.74
CA CYS A 81 0.76 12.33 -0.11
C CYS A 81 0.64 13.08 -1.45
N GLY A 82 1.64 13.87 -1.85
CA GLY A 82 1.53 14.81 -2.97
C GLY A 82 1.26 14.18 -4.33
N PHE A 83 1.61 12.91 -4.55
CA PHE A 83 1.36 12.19 -5.80
C PHE A 83 0.21 11.20 -5.71
N THR A 84 -0.60 11.23 -4.65
CA THR A 84 -1.74 10.32 -4.49
C THR A 84 -2.76 10.48 -5.62
N LYS A 85 -2.85 11.65 -6.26
CA LYS A 85 -3.68 11.88 -7.46
C LYS A 85 -3.40 10.86 -8.56
N LEU A 86 -2.16 10.36 -8.69
CA LEU A 86 -1.80 9.37 -9.71
C LEU A 86 -2.61 8.06 -9.60
N ARG A 87 -3.19 7.76 -8.43
CA ARG A 87 -4.06 6.58 -8.21
C ARG A 87 -5.27 6.53 -9.17
N ILE A 88 -5.67 7.65 -9.78
CA ILE A 88 -6.75 7.67 -10.77
C ILE A 88 -6.46 6.78 -11.98
N TRP A 89 -5.18 6.55 -12.33
CA TRP A 89 -4.81 5.64 -13.42
C TRP A 89 -4.98 4.17 -13.06
N GLN A 90 -5.11 3.81 -11.79
CA GLN A 90 -5.27 2.42 -11.34
C GLN A 90 -6.74 2.01 -11.17
N LEU A 91 -7.68 2.88 -11.52
CA LEU A 91 -9.10 2.56 -11.41
C LEU A 91 -9.56 1.53 -12.45
N ASP A 92 -8.73 1.23 -13.46
CA ASP A 92 -8.93 0.10 -14.37
C ASP A 92 -9.02 -1.24 -13.62
N MET A 93 -8.33 -1.37 -12.49
CA MET A 93 -8.42 -2.51 -11.58
C MET A 93 -9.81 -2.70 -10.97
N LEU A 94 -10.61 -1.63 -10.88
CA LEU A 94 -12.00 -1.67 -10.41
C LEU A 94 -12.99 -1.74 -11.59
N GLY A 95 -12.51 -2.09 -12.78
CA GLY A 95 -13.29 -2.20 -14.01
C GLY A 95 -13.62 -0.86 -14.66
N VAL A 96 -13.01 0.25 -14.22
CA VAL A 96 -13.29 1.59 -14.75
C VAL A 96 -12.62 1.78 -16.12
N GLY A 97 -13.38 2.23 -17.12
CA GLY A 97 -12.87 2.45 -18.48
C GLY A 97 -12.58 3.91 -18.83
N ARG A 98 -13.26 4.87 -18.20
CA ARG A 98 -13.09 6.31 -18.45
C ARG A 98 -13.27 7.10 -17.15
N VAL A 99 -12.36 8.02 -16.87
CA VAL A 99 -12.36 8.83 -15.64
C VAL A 99 -12.35 10.30 -16.02
N LEU A 100 -13.31 11.06 -15.49
CA LEU A 100 -13.22 12.51 -15.39
C LEU A 100 -12.85 12.86 -13.95
N TYR A 101 -11.59 13.16 -13.73
CA TYR A 101 -11.08 13.62 -12.44
C TYR A 101 -11.33 15.12 -12.28
N ILE A 102 -11.80 15.52 -11.11
CA ILE A 102 -12.07 16.91 -10.72
C ILE A 102 -11.55 17.12 -9.29
N ASP A 103 -10.63 18.08 -9.09
CA ASP A 103 -10.10 18.42 -7.77
C ASP A 103 -11.22 18.85 -6.80
N ALA A 104 -11.06 18.50 -5.51
CA ALA A 104 -12.08 18.74 -4.48
C ALA A 104 -12.38 20.23 -4.23
N ASP A 105 -11.56 21.13 -4.75
CA ASP A 105 -11.75 22.58 -4.72
C ASP A 105 -12.30 23.13 -6.05
N CYS A 106 -13.02 22.32 -6.81
CA CYS A 106 -13.80 22.75 -7.97
C CYS A 106 -15.30 22.83 -7.68
N VAL A 107 -16.00 23.58 -8.52
CA VAL A 107 -17.46 23.66 -8.58
C VAL A 107 -17.92 23.44 -10.01
N VAL A 108 -18.95 22.62 -10.20
CA VAL A 108 -19.53 22.32 -11.50
C VAL A 108 -20.84 23.10 -11.70
N LEU A 109 -20.92 23.86 -12.80
CA LEU A 109 -22.05 24.72 -13.14
C LEU A 109 -22.85 24.20 -14.34
N LYS A 110 -22.27 23.32 -15.17
CA LYS A 110 -22.94 22.64 -16.29
C LYS A 110 -22.55 21.16 -16.32
N ASN A 111 -23.41 20.30 -16.86
CA ASN A 111 -23.14 18.86 -16.92
C ASN A 111 -21.91 18.56 -17.83
N PRO A 112 -20.83 17.96 -17.27
CA PRO A 112 -19.58 17.75 -17.99
C PRO A 112 -19.51 16.38 -18.71
N GLU A 113 -20.57 15.56 -18.72
CA GLU A 113 -20.50 14.19 -19.26
C GLU A 113 -20.16 14.13 -20.76
N HIS A 114 -20.51 15.16 -21.52
CA HIS A 114 -20.13 15.28 -22.93
C HIS A 114 -18.59 15.30 -23.15
N LEU A 115 -17.80 15.52 -22.10
CA LEU A 115 -16.35 15.47 -22.19
C LEU A 115 -15.83 14.05 -22.43
N PHE A 116 -16.54 13.01 -21.97
CA PHE A 116 -16.11 11.61 -22.14
C PHE A 116 -15.88 11.22 -23.62
N ASP A 117 -16.62 11.84 -24.54
CA ASP A 117 -16.49 11.66 -25.99
C ASP A 117 -15.08 12.01 -26.51
N ARG A 118 -14.32 12.84 -25.79
CA ARG A 118 -12.93 13.17 -26.16
C ARG A 118 -12.01 11.95 -26.08
N LEU A 119 -12.29 11.00 -25.18
CA LEU A 119 -11.47 9.79 -25.01
C LEU A 119 -11.58 8.81 -26.18
N ASP A 120 -12.47 9.05 -27.14
CA ASP A 120 -12.51 8.28 -28.38
C ASP A 120 -11.31 8.55 -29.29
N ARG A 121 -10.59 9.67 -29.06
CA ARG A 121 -9.43 10.09 -29.87
C ARG A 121 -8.12 10.17 -29.09
N VAL A 122 -8.19 10.30 -27.77
CA VAL A 122 -7.01 10.49 -26.90
C VAL A 122 -7.14 9.68 -25.61
N ASP A 123 -6.01 9.45 -24.94
CA ASP A 123 -5.97 8.79 -23.61
C ASP A 123 -5.95 9.78 -22.45
N LEU A 124 -5.62 11.04 -22.73
CA LEU A 124 -5.57 12.15 -21.77
C LEU A 124 -6.06 13.43 -22.43
N ALA A 125 -6.96 14.13 -21.76
CA ALA A 125 -7.33 15.49 -22.08
C ALA A 125 -7.41 16.34 -20.81
N ALA A 126 -7.03 17.60 -20.92
CA ALA A 126 -7.02 18.56 -19.82
C ALA A 126 -7.27 19.97 -20.39
N ALA A 127 -7.60 20.93 -19.53
CA ALA A 127 -7.72 22.33 -19.94
C ALA A 127 -6.41 23.09 -19.69
N PRO A 128 -6.12 24.13 -20.48
CA PRO A 128 -4.88 24.90 -20.36
C PRO A 128 -4.75 25.53 -18.97
N ASP A 129 -3.51 25.61 -18.51
CA ASP A 129 -3.15 26.43 -17.35
C ASP A 129 -3.20 27.92 -17.71
N LEU A 130 -3.27 28.80 -16.71
CA LEU A 130 -3.28 30.24 -16.99
C LEU A 130 -1.94 30.71 -17.55
N PHE A 131 -0.86 30.27 -16.89
CA PHE A 131 0.50 30.72 -17.17
C PHE A 131 1.51 29.58 -16.91
N PRO A 132 2.14 29.00 -17.95
CA PRO A 132 1.93 29.27 -19.38
C PRO A 132 0.77 28.42 -19.97
N PRO A 133 0.05 28.91 -21.00
CA PRO A 133 -1.13 28.23 -21.56
C PRO A 133 -0.80 27.04 -22.49
N ASP A 134 0.48 26.83 -22.79
CA ASP A 134 0.99 25.62 -23.45
C ASP A 134 1.13 24.43 -22.48
N ASN A 135 1.01 24.67 -21.18
CA ASN A 135 0.81 23.62 -20.18
C ASN A 135 -0.68 23.47 -19.86
N PHE A 136 -1.05 22.29 -19.35
CA PHE A 136 -2.39 22.07 -18.80
C PHE A 136 -2.40 22.18 -17.28
N ASN A 137 -3.57 22.46 -16.72
CA ASN A 137 -3.80 22.40 -15.28
C ASN A 137 -4.40 21.05 -14.88
N ALA A 138 -3.78 20.33 -13.93
CA ALA A 138 -4.20 18.99 -13.54
C ALA A 138 -5.36 18.94 -12.52
N GLY A 139 -6.04 20.06 -12.29
CA GLY A 139 -7.26 20.10 -11.48
C GLY A 139 -8.48 19.47 -12.14
N VAL A 140 -8.47 19.37 -13.47
CA VAL A 140 -9.45 18.60 -14.23
C VAL A 140 -8.71 17.77 -15.28
N LEU A 141 -8.81 16.46 -15.16
CA LEU A 141 -8.18 15.50 -16.07
C LEU A 141 -9.23 14.52 -16.57
N LEU A 142 -9.30 14.36 -17.88
CA LEU A 142 -10.07 13.30 -18.50
C LEU A 142 -9.08 12.24 -18.99
N ILE A 143 -9.18 11.03 -18.44
CA ILE A 143 -8.22 9.96 -18.74
C ILE A 143 -8.89 8.62 -19.04
N ARG A 144 -8.19 7.78 -19.80
CA ARG A 144 -8.37 6.33 -19.79
C ARG A 144 -7.46 5.75 -18.70
N PRO A 145 -8.00 5.23 -17.58
CA PRO A 145 -7.16 4.61 -16.56
C PRO A 145 -6.43 3.40 -17.14
N CYS A 146 -5.18 3.23 -16.73
CA CYS A 146 -4.30 2.16 -17.17
C CYS A 146 -3.21 1.97 -16.11
N SER A 147 -3.19 0.81 -15.47
CA SER A 147 -2.20 0.47 -14.44
C SER A 147 -0.76 0.55 -14.97
N ALA A 148 -0.51 0.20 -16.23
CA ALA A 148 0.82 0.36 -16.83
C ALA A 148 1.26 1.83 -16.95
N THR A 149 0.32 2.74 -17.24
CA THR A 149 0.59 4.18 -17.24
C THR A 149 0.86 4.68 -15.82
N PHE A 150 0.11 4.20 -14.82
CA PHE A 150 0.40 4.48 -13.42
C PHE A 150 1.83 4.08 -13.04
N ASP A 151 2.25 2.86 -13.36
CA ASP A 151 3.59 2.37 -13.02
C ASP A 151 4.67 3.20 -13.72
N ARG A 152 4.46 3.58 -14.99
CA ARG A 152 5.36 4.48 -15.72
C ARG A 152 5.52 5.82 -15.01
N LEU A 153 4.42 6.44 -14.57
CA LEU A 153 4.45 7.70 -13.83
C LEU A 153 5.25 7.48 -12.53
N LEU A 154 4.84 6.53 -11.69
CA LEU A 154 5.48 6.32 -10.40
C LEU A 154 6.98 6.01 -10.50
N ARG A 155 7.41 5.20 -11.47
CA ARG A 155 8.85 4.90 -11.70
C ARG A 155 9.67 6.15 -12.03
N ASN A 156 9.09 7.12 -12.75
CA ASN A 156 9.79 8.35 -13.15
C ASN A 156 9.74 9.46 -12.10
N ALA A 157 8.87 9.35 -11.10
CA ALA A 157 8.67 10.37 -10.07
C ALA A 157 9.97 10.85 -9.37
N PRO A 158 10.95 9.98 -9.01
CA PRO A 158 12.19 10.44 -8.36
C PRO A 158 13.15 11.21 -9.29
N ALA A 159 13.04 11.02 -10.60
CA ALA A 159 13.96 11.60 -11.58
C ALA A 159 13.41 12.85 -12.27
N VAL A 160 12.08 12.92 -12.44
CA VAL A 160 11.41 14.01 -13.15
C VAL A 160 11.08 15.14 -12.18
N LYS A 161 11.59 16.33 -12.49
CA LYS A 161 11.33 17.54 -11.71
C LYS A 161 9.97 18.13 -12.08
N SER A 162 9.15 18.36 -11.06
CA SER A 162 7.94 19.17 -11.18
C SER A 162 8.29 20.65 -11.05
N TYR A 163 7.87 21.48 -12.02
CA TYR A 163 8.16 22.92 -11.99
C TYR A 163 7.44 23.68 -10.86
N ASP A 164 6.29 23.18 -10.41
CA ASP A 164 5.51 23.75 -9.30
C ASP A 164 5.68 22.94 -8.01
N GLY A 165 6.42 21.83 -8.05
CA GLY A 165 6.57 20.90 -6.93
C GLY A 165 5.31 20.08 -6.64
N GLY A 166 4.28 20.14 -7.49
CA GLY A 166 3.01 19.42 -7.38
C GLY A 166 2.75 18.50 -8.57
N ASP A 167 1.52 17.99 -8.66
CA ASP A 167 1.10 17.06 -9.72
C ASP A 167 0.97 17.73 -11.09
N THR A 168 0.57 19.01 -11.17
CA THR A 168 0.42 19.73 -12.43
C THR A 168 1.76 19.84 -13.14
N GLY A 169 2.80 20.33 -12.45
CA GLY A 169 4.13 20.43 -13.04
C GLY A 169 4.76 19.08 -13.38
N TYR A 170 4.51 18.06 -12.55
CA TYR A 170 4.99 16.71 -12.78
C TYR A 170 4.35 16.09 -14.04
N LEU A 171 3.02 16.21 -14.17
CA LEU A 171 2.31 15.65 -15.32
C LEU A 171 2.66 16.36 -16.63
N ASN A 172 2.82 17.69 -16.64
CA ASN A 172 3.30 18.38 -17.84
C ASN A 172 4.72 17.94 -18.23
N ALA A 173 5.60 17.65 -17.27
CA ALA A 173 6.92 17.10 -17.55
C ALA A 173 6.87 15.65 -18.11
N MET A 174 5.84 14.89 -17.78
CA MET A 174 5.59 13.53 -18.33
C MET A 174 4.87 13.53 -19.69
N TYR A 175 4.26 14.66 -20.07
CA TYR A 175 3.54 14.87 -21.33
C TYR A 175 3.95 16.21 -21.98
N PRO A 176 5.24 16.44 -22.26
CA PRO A 176 5.73 17.70 -22.83
C PRO A 176 5.11 18.05 -24.19
N GLU A 177 4.56 17.07 -24.89
CA GLU A 177 3.89 17.20 -26.17
C GLU A 177 2.38 17.49 -26.08
N TRP A 178 1.79 17.63 -24.89
CA TRP A 178 0.34 17.81 -24.73
C TRP A 178 -0.24 18.92 -25.62
N TYR A 179 0.44 20.06 -25.73
CA TYR A 179 -0.02 21.18 -26.54
C TYR A 179 -0.04 20.88 -28.05
N THR A 180 0.78 19.94 -28.52
CA THR A 180 0.88 19.54 -29.93
C THR A 180 0.15 18.23 -30.24
N MET A 181 -0.43 17.56 -29.23
CA MET A 181 -1.31 16.41 -29.42
C MET A 181 -2.56 16.75 -30.27
N ASP A 182 -3.35 15.72 -30.57
CA ASP A 182 -4.69 15.87 -31.15
C ASP A 182 -5.52 16.95 -30.41
N SER A 183 -6.32 17.72 -31.13
CA SER A 183 -7.12 18.80 -30.55
C SER A 183 -8.09 18.32 -29.46
N ALA A 184 -8.48 17.04 -29.47
CA ALA A 184 -9.29 16.45 -28.40
C ALA A 184 -8.60 16.43 -27.03
N ALA A 185 -7.26 16.49 -26.97
CA ALA A 185 -6.50 16.58 -25.72
C ALA A 185 -6.63 17.94 -25.01
N ARG A 186 -7.04 18.99 -25.74
CA ARG A 186 -7.15 20.36 -25.24
C ARG A 186 -8.60 20.72 -24.94
N LEU A 187 -9.02 20.48 -23.70
CA LEU A 187 -10.33 20.89 -23.22
C LEU A 187 -10.42 22.43 -23.23
N PRO A 188 -11.59 23.01 -23.53
CA PRO A 188 -11.80 24.45 -23.41
C PRO A 188 -11.49 24.95 -21.99
N PHE A 189 -10.96 26.16 -21.85
CA PHE A 189 -10.67 26.78 -20.55
C PHE A 189 -11.87 26.74 -19.58
N GLY A 190 -13.10 26.89 -20.10
CA GLY A 190 -14.33 26.79 -19.31
C GLY A 190 -14.55 25.45 -18.59
N CYS A 191 -13.84 24.40 -18.98
CA CYS A 191 -13.86 23.07 -18.33
C CYS A 191 -12.87 22.96 -17.16
N ASN A 192 -12.01 23.94 -16.93
CA ASN A 192 -11.14 24.05 -15.75
C ASN A 192 -10.80 25.54 -15.52
N ALA A 193 -11.84 26.36 -15.34
CA ALA A 193 -11.67 27.79 -15.32
C ALA A 193 -11.14 28.25 -13.96
N GLN A 194 -9.88 28.67 -13.92
CA GLN A 194 -9.22 29.00 -12.65
C GLN A 194 -9.72 30.33 -12.10
N ARG A 195 -10.08 30.34 -10.80
CA ARG A 195 -10.59 31.53 -10.07
C ARG A 195 -9.73 32.77 -10.30
N THR A 196 -8.41 32.62 -10.37
CA THR A 196 -7.45 33.70 -10.54
C THR A 196 -7.72 34.56 -11.78
N MET A 197 -8.30 33.99 -12.86
CA MET A 197 -8.66 34.75 -14.05
C MET A 197 -9.64 35.90 -13.76
N ARG A 198 -10.50 35.76 -12.74
CA ARG A 198 -11.41 36.84 -12.31
C ARG A 198 -10.67 38.11 -11.89
N VAL A 199 -9.44 37.98 -11.39
CA VAL A 199 -8.59 39.12 -11.00
C VAL A 199 -8.17 39.92 -12.22
N PHE A 200 -7.84 39.25 -13.31
CA PHE A 200 -7.42 39.89 -14.56
C PHE A 200 -8.60 40.45 -15.36
N THR A 201 -9.79 39.87 -15.19
CA THR A 201 -10.99 40.27 -15.93
C THR A 201 -11.94 41.17 -15.12
N ARG A 202 -11.51 41.74 -13.98
CA ARG A 202 -12.37 42.58 -13.11
C ARG A 202 -12.99 43.78 -13.85
N LYS A 203 -12.29 44.31 -14.85
CA LYS A 203 -12.77 45.44 -15.67
C LYS A 203 -13.72 45.01 -16.80
N CYS A 204 -13.94 43.71 -16.98
CA CYS A 204 -14.78 43.11 -18.01
C CYS A 204 -15.83 42.21 -17.33
N PRO A 205 -16.88 42.78 -16.72
CA PRO A 205 -17.81 42.04 -15.86
C PRO A 205 -18.51 40.88 -16.59
N ASN A 206 -18.77 41.01 -17.89
CA ASN A 206 -19.43 39.98 -18.68
C ASN A 206 -18.47 38.95 -19.30
N TYR A 207 -17.16 39.02 -19.06
CA TYR A 207 -16.20 38.06 -19.61
C TYR A 207 -16.61 36.60 -19.33
N TRP A 208 -17.10 36.35 -18.11
CA TRP A 208 -17.46 35.01 -17.65
C TRP A 208 -18.78 34.48 -18.21
N SER A 209 -19.69 35.36 -18.61
CA SER A 209 -20.98 34.99 -19.23
C SER A 209 -20.89 34.96 -20.75
N ASP A 210 -20.21 35.94 -21.35
CA ASP A 210 -20.20 36.17 -22.79
C ASP A 210 -19.03 35.48 -23.51
N THR A 211 -17.89 35.31 -22.84
CA THR A 211 -16.65 34.81 -23.46
C THR A 211 -16.28 33.39 -23.04
N VAL A 212 -16.55 33.03 -21.79
CA VAL A 212 -16.20 31.71 -21.24
C VAL A 212 -17.45 30.83 -21.21
N ASP A 213 -17.44 29.71 -21.92
CA ASP A 213 -18.43 28.67 -21.72
C ASP A 213 -18.15 27.93 -20.39
N LEU A 214 -18.53 28.57 -19.29
CA LEU A 214 -18.16 28.15 -17.94
C LEU A 214 -18.92 26.87 -17.54
N CYS A 215 -18.17 25.77 -17.44
CA CYS A 215 -18.67 24.46 -17.00
C CYS A 215 -18.13 24.11 -15.61
N ILE A 216 -16.83 24.27 -15.38
CA ILE A 216 -16.16 23.95 -14.10
C ILE A 216 -15.30 25.14 -13.67
N LEU A 217 -15.52 25.61 -12.46
CA LEU A 217 -14.78 26.69 -11.82
C LEU A 217 -13.83 26.10 -10.77
N HIS A 218 -12.53 26.38 -10.88
CA HIS A 218 -11.48 25.77 -10.06
C HIS A 218 -10.84 26.80 -9.12
N TYR A 219 -10.89 26.53 -7.81
CA TYR A 219 -10.34 27.40 -6.75
C TYR A 219 -8.88 27.01 -6.45
N SER A 220 -8.06 26.98 -7.49
CA SER A 220 -6.67 26.51 -7.47
C SER A 220 -5.76 27.30 -6.51
N SER A 221 -6.09 28.56 -6.22
CA SER A 221 -5.31 29.43 -5.33
C SER A 221 -5.82 29.47 -3.90
N SER A 222 -4.92 29.74 -2.96
CA SER A 222 -5.27 30.13 -1.59
C SER A 222 -5.65 31.62 -1.49
N PRO A 223 -6.49 32.01 -0.52
CA PRO A 223 -7.23 31.14 0.40
C PRO A 223 -8.31 30.32 -0.32
N LYS A 224 -8.58 29.12 0.20
CA LYS A 224 -9.63 28.23 -0.29
C LYS A 224 -11.01 28.82 0.04
N PRO A 225 -12.05 28.55 -0.75
CA PRO A 225 -13.33 29.27 -0.63
C PRO A 225 -14.06 28.99 0.69
N TRP A 226 -13.79 27.87 1.36
CA TRP A 226 -14.34 27.59 2.69
C TRP A 226 -13.61 28.28 3.85
N GLN A 227 -12.51 28.97 3.56
CA GLN A 227 -11.74 29.77 4.53
C GLN A 227 -12.13 31.26 4.50
N ILE A 228 -13.07 31.64 3.63
CA ILE A 228 -13.48 33.02 3.41
C ILE A 228 -14.97 33.12 3.70
N ASP A 229 -15.36 34.08 4.52
CA ASP A 229 -16.75 34.47 4.66
C ASP A 229 -17.07 35.59 3.68
N VAL A 230 -18.07 35.38 2.83
CA VAL A 230 -18.56 36.36 1.87
C VAL A 230 -20.04 36.62 2.11
N ALA A 231 -20.44 37.89 2.03
CA ALA A 231 -21.85 38.26 2.08
C ALA A 231 -22.53 37.95 0.74
N TYR A 232 -23.73 37.38 0.79
CA TYR A 232 -24.56 37.11 -0.37
C TYR A 232 -26.03 37.08 0.05
N ASP A 233 -26.94 37.31 -0.91
CA ASP A 233 -28.37 37.14 -0.68
C ASP A 233 -28.69 35.63 -0.64
N PRO A 234 -29.20 35.10 0.49
CA PRO A 234 -29.53 33.70 0.63
C PRO A 234 -30.61 33.20 -0.34
N ASP A 235 -31.48 34.07 -0.84
CA ASP A 235 -32.65 33.67 -1.64
C ASP A 235 -32.39 33.79 -3.14
N GLU A 236 -31.28 34.40 -3.54
CA GLU A 236 -30.89 34.55 -4.94
C GLU A 236 -30.23 33.26 -5.48
N PRO A 237 -30.66 32.76 -6.66
CA PRO A 237 -30.04 31.58 -7.28
C PRO A 237 -28.56 31.83 -7.61
N VAL A 238 -27.80 30.74 -7.76
CA VAL A 238 -26.42 30.80 -8.23
C VAL A 238 -26.38 31.29 -9.67
N SER A 239 -25.64 32.37 -9.92
CA SER A 239 -25.39 32.93 -11.25
C SER A 239 -23.94 32.74 -11.67
N VAL A 240 -23.68 32.56 -12.98
CA VAL A 240 -22.31 32.53 -13.51
C VAL A 240 -21.59 33.88 -13.38
N ASN A 241 -22.34 34.96 -13.23
CA ASN A 241 -21.80 36.31 -13.05
C ASN A 241 -21.45 36.62 -11.58
N ASP A 242 -21.95 35.82 -10.63
CA ASP A 242 -21.60 35.96 -9.22
C ASP A 242 -20.08 35.90 -9.02
N HIS A 243 -19.60 36.53 -7.95
CA HIS A 243 -18.22 36.33 -7.53
C HIS A 243 -17.98 34.84 -7.25
N PRO A 244 -16.84 34.24 -7.65
CA PRO A 244 -16.53 32.84 -7.40
C PRO A 244 -16.80 32.40 -5.96
N ASP A 245 -16.37 33.19 -4.99
CA ASP A 245 -16.55 32.81 -3.59
C ASP A 245 -18.04 32.89 -3.17
N VAL A 246 -18.85 33.76 -3.80
CA VAL A 246 -20.32 33.80 -3.63
C VAL A 246 -20.99 32.55 -4.23
N ILE A 247 -20.54 32.12 -5.42
CA ILE A 247 -21.00 30.86 -6.04
C ILE A 247 -20.77 29.69 -5.07
N PHE A 248 -19.58 29.59 -4.50
CA PHE A 248 -19.24 28.54 -3.54
C PHE A 248 -20.11 28.62 -2.28
N ALA A 249 -20.26 29.82 -1.71
CA ALA A 249 -21.05 30.02 -0.48
C ALA A 249 -22.53 29.65 -0.66
N LYS A 250 -23.15 30.07 -1.77
CA LYS A 250 -24.53 29.69 -2.14
C LYS A 250 -24.69 28.17 -2.28
N LEU A 251 -23.73 27.48 -2.92
CA LEU A 251 -23.75 26.02 -3.07
C LEU A 251 -23.52 25.29 -1.73
N ARG A 252 -22.57 25.75 -0.91
CA ARG A 252 -22.27 25.18 0.39
C ARG A 252 -23.49 25.17 1.31
N ARG A 253 -24.27 26.25 1.32
CA ARG A 253 -25.51 26.34 2.11
C ARG A 253 -26.51 25.25 1.73
N SER A 254 -26.59 24.95 0.44
CA SER A 254 -27.52 23.97 -0.13
C SER A 254 -27.11 22.51 0.15
N CYS A 255 -25.86 22.26 0.57
CA CYS A 255 -25.36 20.91 0.90
C CYS A 255 -26.08 20.26 2.09
N SER A 256 -26.65 21.06 3.01
CA SER A 256 -27.37 20.58 4.20
C SER A 256 -28.65 19.78 3.90
N THR A 257 -29.09 19.75 2.64
CA THR A 257 -30.32 19.10 2.18
C THR A 257 -30.12 17.72 1.55
N VAL A 258 -28.87 17.24 1.43
CA VAL A 258 -28.57 15.96 0.78
C VAL A 258 -28.85 14.78 1.73
N PRO A 259 -29.74 13.83 1.38
CA PRO A 259 -30.02 12.66 2.22
C PRO A 259 -28.79 11.77 2.37
N LYS A 260 -28.60 11.20 3.57
CA LYS A 260 -27.56 10.20 3.83
C LYS A 260 -27.75 8.98 2.93
N ARG A 261 -26.68 8.51 2.31
CA ARG A 261 -26.65 7.27 1.54
C ARG A 261 -25.70 6.27 2.20
N ASN A 262 -25.98 4.98 2.01
CA ASN A 262 -24.99 3.94 2.32
C ASN A 262 -23.87 4.06 1.29
N LEU A 263 -22.67 4.40 1.75
CA LEU A 263 -21.48 4.45 0.91
C LEU A 263 -20.95 3.04 0.70
N ASP A 264 -20.73 2.68 -0.57
CA ASP A 264 -19.87 1.56 -0.90
C ASP A 264 -18.42 1.96 -0.62
N VAL A 265 -17.77 1.31 0.33
CA VAL A 265 -16.38 1.58 0.71
C VAL A 265 -15.51 0.43 0.25
N VAL A 266 -14.65 0.70 -0.73
CA VAL A 266 -13.73 -0.29 -1.30
C VAL A 266 -12.30 0.18 -1.05
N ARG A 267 -11.38 -0.75 -0.82
CA ARG A 267 -9.95 -0.44 -0.79
C ARG A 267 -9.33 -0.78 -2.13
N LEU A 268 -8.61 0.16 -2.74
CA LEU A 268 -7.81 -0.13 -3.92
C LEU A 268 -6.49 -0.74 -3.49
N GLU A 269 -6.35 -2.03 -3.75
CA GLU A 269 -5.12 -2.76 -3.47
C GLU A 269 -4.21 -2.66 -4.68
N THR A 270 -2.99 -2.18 -4.50
CA THR A 270 -1.99 -2.14 -5.57
C THR A 270 -1.08 -3.36 -5.55
N PRO A 271 -1.24 -4.31 -6.49
CA PRO A 271 -0.18 -5.22 -6.86
C PRO A 271 0.86 -4.43 -7.68
N PHE A 272 2.13 -4.57 -7.34
CA PHE A 272 3.23 -3.93 -8.06
C PHE A 272 3.50 -4.66 -9.39
N ARG A 273 3.68 -3.91 -10.48
CA ARG A 273 3.96 -4.45 -11.83
C ARG A 273 5.23 -3.82 -12.45
N ASP A 274 5.91 -4.60 -13.29
CA ASP A 274 7.13 -4.29 -14.02
C ASP A 274 6.85 -3.61 -15.38
N GLU A 275 7.90 -3.36 -16.15
CA GLU A 275 7.82 -2.66 -17.45
C GLU A 275 7.06 -3.44 -18.54
N ALA A 276 6.90 -4.75 -18.37
CA ALA A 276 6.15 -5.63 -19.27
C ALA A 276 4.72 -5.93 -18.75
N GLY A 277 4.31 -5.33 -17.63
CA GLY A 277 3.01 -5.57 -16.99
C GLY A 277 2.94 -6.89 -16.19
N HIS A 278 4.06 -7.61 -16.08
CA HIS A 278 4.21 -8.74 -15.16
C HIS A 278 4.50 -8.19 -13.76
N ALA A 279 4.16 -8.88 -12.69
CA ALA A 279 4.64 -8.45 -11.39
C ALA A 279 6.17 -8.64 -11.33
N ALA A 280 6.98 -7.58 -11.14
CA ALA A 280 8.35 -7.74 -10.64
C ALA A 280 8.24 -8.07 -9.15
N TRP A 281 7.79 -9.30 -8.87
CA TRP A 281 7.38 -9.75 -7.54
C TRP A 281 8.57 -9.98 -6.60
N LEU A 282 9.79 -10.09 -7.12
CA LEU A 282 10.98 -10.37 -6.32
C LEU A 282 12.14 -9.41 -6.65
N PRO A 283 13.01 -9.10 -5.66
CA PRO A 283 14.20 -8.29 -5.86
C PRO A 283 15.07 -8.81 -7.03
N ALA A 284 15.55 -7.90 -7.88
CA ALA A 284 16.40 -8.25 -9.02
C ALA A 284 17.77 -8.77 -8.57
N THR A 285 18.17 -8.44 -7.35
CA THR A 285 19.31 -9.05 -6.67
C THR A 285 18.94 -9.36 -5.22
N PHE A 286 19.62 -10.33 -4.62
CA PHE A 286 19.41 -10.64 -3.20
C PHE A 286 19.64 -9.40 -2.31
N ASP A 287 20.64 -8.59 -2.65
CA ASP A 287 21.03 -7.38 -1.91
C ASP A 287 19.98 -6.28 -1.94
N GLU A 288 19.29 -6.13 -3.07
CA GLU A 288 18.20 -5.16 -3.19
C GLU A 288 17.07 -5.45 -2.19
N GLY A 289 16.86 -6.72 -1.87
CA GLY A 289 15.87 -7.16 -0.89
C GLY A 289 16.38 -7.29 0.54
N MET A 290 17.66 -6.99 0.79
CA MET A 290 18.30 -7.15 2.11
C MET A 290 18.85 -5.83 2.63
N ALA A 291 18.59 -5.53 3.90
CA ALA A 291 19.22 -4.40 4.58
C ALA A 291 20.66 -4.75 5.06
N LEU A 292 21.55 -5.11 4.13
CA LEU A 292 22.88 -5.67 4.45
C LEU A 292 23.74 -4.82 5.40
N HIS A 293 23.60 -3.49 5.33
CA HIS A 293 24.30 -2.55 6.19
C HIS A 293 23.88 -2.57 7.66
N LEU A 294 22.79 -3.28 7.99
CA LEU A 294 22.28 -3.46 9.35
C LEU A 294 22.66 -4.82 9.96
N ILE A 295 23.37 -5.67 9.22
CA ILE A 295 23.65 -7.05 9.64
C ILE A 295 24.92 -7.12 10.49
N SER A 296 24.78 -7.68 11.68
CA SER A 296 25.89 -8.13 12.52
C SER A 296 26.10 -9.64 12.34
N PHE A 297 27.35 -10.04 12.08
CA PHE A 297 27.75 -11.43 11.85
C PHE A 297 28.22 -12.12 13.13
N GLY A 298 28.14 -13.45 13.16
CA GLY A 298 28.67 -14.27 14.25
C GLY A 298 27.66 -14.59 15.35
N LEU A 299 26.36 -14.37 15.11
CA LEU A 299 25.33 -14.63 16.13
C LEU A 299 25.12 -16.13 16.30
N TYR A 300 24.93 -16.85 15.19
CA TYR A 300 24.63 -18.28 15.20
C TYR A 300 25.78 -19.15 14.67
N SER A 301 26.65 -18.59 13.83
CA SER A 301 27.82 -19.27 13.30
C SER A 301 28.95 -18.29 12.97
N SER A 302 30.19 -18.74 13.06
CA SER A 302 31.34 -18.01 12.49
C SER A 302 31.27 -17.89 10.97
N ASP A 303 30.43 -18.71 10.32
CA ASP A 303 30.30 -18.78 8.86
C ASP A 303 29.18 -17.89 8.30
N ASP A 304 28.52 -17.06 9.13
CA ASP A 304 27.38 -16.23 8.72
C ASP A 304 27.65 -15.40 7.43
N GLU A 305 28.84 -14.81 7.32
CA GLU A 305 29.24 -14.02 6.15
C GLU A 305 29.42 -14.91 4.90
N ALA A 306 30.03 -16.08 5.07
CA ALA A 306 30.21 -17.05 3.99
C ALA A 306 28.87 -17.62 3.51
N TRP A 307 27.96 -17.93 4.44
CA TRP A 307 26.59 -18.35 4.12
C TRP A 307 25.84 -17.28 3.35
N LEU A 308 25.89 -16.01 3.78
CA LEU A 308 25.19 -14.92 3.09
C LEU A 308 25.63 -14.78 1.63
N SER A 309 26.93 -14.91 1.35
CA SER A 309 27.49 -14.91 -0.01
C SER A 309 26.99 -16.10 -0.85
N LYS A 310 26.89 -17.29 -0.25
CA LYS A 310 26.35 -18.47 -0.91
C LYS A 310 24.84 -18.34 -1.16
N PHE A 311 24.08 -17.78 -0.22
CA PHE A 311 22.63 -17.54 -0.39
C PHE A 311 22.37 -16.54 -1.51
N ARG A 312 23.19 -15.49 -1.64
CA ARG A 312 23.14 -14.58 -2.81
C ARG A 312 23.27 -15.35 -4.13
N THR A 313 24.24 -16.26 -4.20
CA THR A 313 24.47 -17.07 -5.40
C THR A 313 23.33 -18.04 -5.68
N ALA A 314 22.81 -18.71 -4.65
CA ALA A 314 21.68 -19.63 -4.79
C ALA A 314 20.39 -18.90 -5.19
N TYR A 315 20.09 -17.77 -4.57
CA TYR A 315 18.94 -16.94 -4.93
C TYR A 315 18.98 -16.54 -6.41
N ALA A 316 20.13 -16.07 -6.91
CA ALA A 316 20.28 -15.68 -8.31
C ALA A 316 20.04 -16.84 -9.29
N ARG A 317 20.30 -18.09 -8.88
CA ARG A 317 20.04 -19.28 -9.70
C ARG A 317 18.58 -19.71 -9.64
N ILE A 318 18.01 -19.74 -8.44
CA ILE A 318 16.67 -20.31 -8.17
C ILE A 318 15.54 -19.32 -8.49
N ARG A 319 15.76 -18.00 -8.34
CA ARG A 319 14.68 -16.98 -8.39
C ARG A 319 13.76 -17.13 -9.61
N ASP A 320 14.34 -17.42 -10.77
CA ASP A 320 13.63 -17.49 -12.04
C ASP A 320 13.29 -18.94 -12.47
N GLU A 321 13.64 -19.95 -11.66
CA GLU A 321 13.31 -21.35 -11.91
C GLU A 321 11.80 -21.62 -11.77
N ARG A 322 11.32 -22.64 -12.48
CA ARG A 322 9.96 -23.18 -12.38
C ARG A 322 10.03 -24.71 -12.37
N PRO A 323 10.26 -25.34 -11.21
CA PRO A 323 10.32 -26.79 -11.11
C PRO A 323 8.96 -27.42 -11.42
N ALA A 324 8.97 -28.68 -11.85
CA ALA A 324 7.77 -29.47 -12.11
C ALA A 324 7.16 -29.95 -10.78
N GLY A 325 6.45 -29.06 -10.09
CA GLY A 325 5.75 -29.33 -8.85
C GLY A 325 5.34 -28.03 -8.17
N SER A 326 4.10 -27.95 -7.70
CA SER A 326 3.60 -26.76 -7.00
C SER A 326 3.39 -27.07 -5.52
N ILE A 327 3.75 -26.12 -4.68
CA ILE A 327 3.29 -26.08 -3.29
C ILE A 327 1.74 -26.03 -3.35
N PRO A 328 1.02 -26.87 -2.58
CA PRO A 328 -0.44 -26.83 -2.55
C PRO A 328 -0.98 -25.44 -2.20
N GLN A 329 -2.06 -25.02 -2.86
CA GLN A 329 -2.76 -23.75 -2.58
C GLN A 329 -3.57 -23.85 -1.28
N ARG A 330 -2.86 -23.92 -0.15
CA ARG A 330 -3.42 -24.13 1.19
C ARG A 330 -2.68 -23.29 2.21
N ILE A 331 -3.41 -22.66 3.11
CA ILE A 331 -2.87 -21.87 4.21
C ILE A 331 -3.04 -22.61 5.54
N HIS A 332 -1.99 -22.60 6.34
CA HIS A 332 -1.95 -23.12 7.70
C HIS A 332 -1.58 -22.03 8.70
N GLN A 333 -2.34 -21.93 9.79
CA GLN A 333 -1.97 -21.15 10.98
C GLN A 333 -2.18 -22.02 12.22
N ILE A 334 -1.44 -21.76 13.30
CA ILE A 334 -1.55 -22.51 14.55
C ILE A 334 -1.97 -21.57 15.68
N TRP A 335 -2.93 -22.00 16.49
CA TRP A 335 -3.23 -21.40 17.78
C TRP A 335 -3.46 -22.48 18.84
N LEU A 336 -2.48 -22.66 19.73
CA LEU A 336 -2.56 -23.60 20.85
C LEU A 336 -2.86 -22.83 22.13
N GLY A 337 -3.95 -23.18 22.80
CA GLY A 337 -4.50 -22.51 23.98
C GLY A 337 -5.92 -21.98 23.75
N ASP A 338 -6.45 -21.25 24.73
CA ASP A 338 -7.81 -20.72 24.69
C ASP A 338 -7.99 -19.71 23.54
N LEU A 339 -8.80 -20.07 22.55
CA LEU A 339 -9.19 -19.22 21.42
C LEU A 339 -9.95 -17.97 21.84
N LYS A 340 -10.62 -17.97 23.01
CA LYS A 340 -11.28 -16.76 23.53
C LYS A 340 -10.27 -15.69 23.93
N GLY A 341 -9.07 -16.11 24.35
CA GLY A 341 -7.95 -15.24 24.67
C GLY A 341 -7.12 -14.82 23.45
N ALA A 342 -7.49 -15.24 22.24
CA ALA A 342 -6.73 -14.90 21.04
C ALA A 342 -6.75 -13.38 20.73
N PRO A 343 -5.65 -12.79 20.24
CA PRO A 343 -5.56 -11.38 19.88
C PRO A 343 -6.70 -10.95 18.95
N ALA A 344 -7.27 -9.77 19.22
CA ALA A 344 -8.42 -9.26 18.47
C ALA A 344 -8.11 -9.06 16.97
N ASP A 345 -6.86 -8.76 16.65
CA ASP A 345 -6.34 -8.57 15.30
C ASP A 345 -6.10 -9.88 14.55
N MET A 346 -5.94 -11.03 15.22
CA MET A 346 -5.79 -12.34 14.57
C MET A 346 -6.91 -12.64 13.58
N ARG A 347 -8.17 -12.42 13.99
CA ARG A 347 -9.34 -12.65 13.11
C ARG A 347 -9.34 -11.75 11.88
N ARG A 348 -8.92 -10.49 12.05
CA ARG A 348 -8.81 -9.53 10.95
C ARG A 348 -7.76 -9.99 9.94
N ARG A 349 -6.59 -10.45 10.40
CA ARG A 349 -5.52 -10.97 9.54
C ARG A 349 -5.92 -12.25 8.82
N ALA A 350 -6.54 -13.19 9.54
CA ALA A 350 -7.09 -14.41 8.94
C ALA A 350 -8.14 -14.13 7.85
N SER A 351 -9.05 -13.18 8.08
CA SER A 351 -10.02 -12.75 7.05
C SER A 351 -9.30 -12.19 5.82
N ARG A 352 -8.32 -11.32 6.02
CA ARG A 352 -7.54 -10.74 4.93
C ARG A 352 -6.84 -11.81 4.07
N ILE A 353 -6.29 -12.86 4.71
CA ILE A 353 -5.68 -13.97 3.98
C ILE A 353 -6.70 -14.66 3.07
N ARG A 354 -7.91 -14.94 3.59
CA ARG A 354 -9.00 -15.57 2.83
C ARG A 354 -9.52 -14.67 1.71
N ASP A 355 -9.59 -13.36 1.93
CA ASP A 355 -10.03 -12.41 0.90
C ASP A 355 -9.03 -12.37 -0.28
N LEU A 356 -7.73 -12.52 -0.01
CA LEU A 356 -6.69 -12.62 -1.05
C LEU A 356 -6.64 -13.97 -1.75
N HIS A 357 -7.08 -15.04 -1.07
CA HIS A 357 -6.98 -16.42 -1.56
C HIS A 357 -8.32 -17.14 -1.41
N PRO A 358 -9.39 -16.67 -2.11
CA PRO A 358 -10.73 -17.22 -1.94
C PRO A 358 -10.85 -18.70 -2.34
N ASP A 359 -9.97 -19.15 -3.25
CA ASP A 359 -9.95 -20.52 -3.77
C ASP A 359 -8.97 -21.45 -3.04
N TRP A 360 -8.23 -20.95 -2.03
CA TRP A 360 -7.25 -21.75 -1.28
C TRP A 360 -7.89 -22.34 -0.01
N ASP A 361 -7.51 -23.57 0.35
CA ASP A 361 -7.96 -24.13 1.63
C ASP A 361 -7.29 -23.36 2.78
N TYR A 362 -8.08 -22.85 3.73
CA TYR A 362 -7.56 -22.22 4.93
C TYR A 362 -7.83 -23.10 6.16
N ARG A 363 -6.80 -23.37 6.97
CA ARG A 363 -6.94 -24.08 8.25
C ARG A 363 -6.19 -23.41 9.39
N LEU A 364 -6.92 -23.14 10.47
CA LEU A 364 -6.36 -22.83 11.78
C LEU A 364 -6.32 -24.13 12.60
N TRP A 365 -5.14 -24.53 13.04
CA TRP A 365 -4.91 -25.72 13.85
C TRP A 365 -4.95 -25.36 15.34
N THR A 366 -5.75 -26.12 16.10
CA THR A 366 -6.03 -25.92 17.53
C THR A 366 -5.65 -27.15 18.35
N ASP A 367 -5.68 -27.07 19.69
CA ASP A 367 -5.37 -28.25 20.53
C ASP A 367 -6.26 -29.47 20.18
N ASP A 368 -7.54 -29.24 19.83
CA ASP A 368 -8.48 -30.30 19.45
C ASP A 368 -8.11 -30.98 18.12
N ASP A 369 -7.53 -30.23 17.17
CA ASP A 369 -7.07 -30.80 15.90
C ASP A 369 -5.81 -31.65 16.07
N VAL A 370 -5.01 -31.32 17.08
CA VAL A 370 -3.63 -31.79 17.22
C VAL A 370 -3.54 -33.00 18.15
N ILE A 371 -4.55 -33.23 19.00
CA ILE A 371 -4.54 -34.29 20.01
C ILE A 371 -4.31 -35.68 19.41
N ASP A 372 -4.98 -35.98 18.29
CA ASP A 372 -4.95 -37.28 17.60
C ASP A 372 -4.12 -37.23 16.30
N MET A 373 -3.40 -36.14 16.06
CA MET A 373 -2.54 -36.03 14.88
C MET A 373 -1.34 -36.96 15.01
N GLU A 374 -1.15 -37.85 14.03
CA GLU A 374 0.08 -38.64 13.92
C GLU A 374 1.25 -37.71 13.65
N MET A 375 2.29 -37.74 14.49
CA MET A 375 3.47 -36.88 14.37
C MET A 375 4.75 -37.70 14.40
N ARG A 376 5.71 -37.28 13.58
CA ARG A 376 7.04 -37.89 13.52
C ARG A 376 7.86 -37.58 14.78
N ARG A 377 7.76 -36.34 15.28
CA ARG A 377 8.42 -35.83 16.49
C ARG A 377 7.44 -35.53 17.62
N ARG A 378 6.50 -36.45 17.85
CA ARG A 378 5.55 -36.37 18.99
C ARG A 378 6.29 -36.22 20.32
N ASP A 379 7.46 -36.86 20.44
CA ASP A 379 8.36 -36.75 21.58
C ASP A 379 8.74 -35.29 21.90
N LEU A 380 9.11 -34.50 20.89
CA LEU A 380 9.48 -33.10 21.08
C LEU A 380 8.27 -32.21 21.32
N PHE A 381 7.16 -32.47 20.62
CA PHE A 381 5.92 -31.74 20.83
C PHE A 381 5.44 -31.88 22.29
N ASP A 382 5.46 -33.09 22.84
CA ASP A 382 5.03 -33.34 24.23
C ASP A 382 6.00 -32.83 25.27
N ALA A 383 7.30 -32.86 24.96
CA ALA A 383 8.34 -32.36 25.85
C ALA A 383 8.41 -30.82 25.90
N ALA A 384 7.80 -30.11 24.94
CA ALA A 384 7.87 -28.66 24.88
C ALA A 384 7.04 -27.98 25.98
N ASP A 385 7.74 -27.26 26.86
CA ASP A 385 7.15 -26.52 28.00
C ASP A 385 6.23 -25.35 27.59
N THR A 386 6.27 -24.92 26.31
CA THR A 386 5.57 -23.71 25.83
C THR A 386 4.75 -23.98 24.59
N ALA A 387 3.67 -23.20 24.39
CA ALA A 387 2.88 -23.25 23.17
C ALA A 387 3.70 -22.92 21.91
N VAL A 388 4.74 -22.07 22.03
CA VAL A 388 5.64 -21.75 20.92
C VAL A 388 6.52 -22.92 20.53
N GLY A 389 7.15 -23.60 21.50
CA GLY A 389 7.92 -24.81 21.20
C GLY A 389 7.07 -25.91 20.58
N ARG A 390 5.82 -26.06 21.05
CA ARG A 390 4.83 -26.95 20.42
C ARG A 390 4.51 -26.52 18.99
N ALA A 391 4.29 -25.22 18.75
CA ALA A 391 4.03 -24.68 17.42
C ALA A 391 5.24 -24.83 16.48
N ASP A 392 6.48 -24.72 16.99
CA ASP A 392 7.72 -24.91 16.22
C ASP A 392 7.80 -26.31 15.64
N VAL A 393 7.49 -27.34 16.43
CA VAL A 393 7.44 -28.74 15.94
C VAL A 393 6.24 -28.93 15.01
N LEU A 394 5.05 -28.51 15.47
CA LEU A 394 3.80 -28.75 14.77
C LEU A 394 3.76 -28.13 13.37
N ARG A 395 4.31 -26.94 13.16
CA ARG A 395 4.31 -26.33 11.82
C ARG A 395 5.05 -27.20 10.81
N TRP A 396 6.18 -27.79 11.19
CA TRP A 396 6.93 -28.68 10.27
C TRP A 396 6.27 -30.04 10.09
N GLU A 397 5.59 -30.59 11.11
CA GLU A 397 4.72 -31.76 10.96
C GLU A 397 3.60 -31.50 9.93
N ILE A 398 2.95 -30.34 10.03
CA ILE A 398 1.92 -29.92 9.08
C ILE A 398 2.52 -29.77 7.68
N MET A 399 3.64 -29.05 7.54
CA MET A 399 4.29 -28.86 6.24
C MET A 399 4.72 -30.18 5.61
N PHE A 400 5.20 -31.15 6.40
CA PHE A 400 5.58 -32.46 5.88
C PHE A 400 4.36 -33.26 5.40
N GLN A 401 3.27 -33.29 6.17
CA GLN A 401 2.09 -34.11 5.84
C GLN A 401 1.24 -33.50 4.73
N TYR A 402 1.05 -32.20 4.78
CA TYR A 402 0.03 -31.49 4.01
C TYR A 402 0.62 -30.57 2.94
N GLY A 403 1.88 -30.14 3.10
CA GLY A 403 2.46 -29.07 2.30
C GLY A 403 1.68 -27.76 2.48
N GLY A 404 1.82 -26.87 1.50
CA GLY A 404 1.11 -25.60 1.46
C GLY A 404 1.96 -24.44 1.96
N VAL A 405 1.32 -23.45 2.57
CA VAL A 405 1.98 -22.29 3.18
C VAL A 405 1.54 -22.16 4.63
N TYR A 406 2.51 -22.18 5.54
CA TYR A 406 2.33 -21.85 6.95
C TYR A 406 2.69 -20.38 7.20
N LEU A 407 1.90 -19.69 8.04
CA LEU A 407 2.13 -18.33 8.52
C LEU A 407 1.78 -18.26 10.02
N ASP A 408 2.61 -17.59 10.82
CA ASP A 408 2.20 -17.24 12.18
C ASP A 408 0.95 -16.31 12.16
N VAL A 409 0.20 -16.30 13.26
CA VAL A 409 -1.09 -15.58 13.36
C VAL A 409 -0.96 -14.05 13.34
N ASP A 410 0.25 -13.54 13.53
CA ASP A 410 0.59 -12.11 13.52
C ASP A 410 1.20 -11.65 12.17
N PHE A 411 0.94 -12.37 11.08
CA PHE A 411 1.28 -11.96 9.72
C PHE A 411 0.16 -11.20 9.02
N ASP A 412 0.49 -10.02 8.47
CA ASP A 412 -0.32 -9.42 7.42
C ASP A 412 0.15 -9.98 6.07
N VAL A 413 -0.75 -10.63 5.33
CA VAL A 413 -0.51 -10.95 3.92
C VAL A 413 -0.92 -9.75 3.07
N LEU A 414 0.04 -9.24 2.32
CA LEU A 414 -0.02 -7.95 1.62
C LEU A 414 -0.36 -8.12 0.14
N SER A 415 -0.02 -9.28 -0.44
CA SER A 415 -0.21 -9.62 -1.85
C SER A 415 -0.53 -11.13 -1.98
N PRO A 416 -1.21 -11.57 -3.06
CA PRO A 416 -1.44 -13.00 -3.32
C PRO A 416 -0.14 -13.81 -3.37
N LEU A 417 -0.13 -15.02 -2.83
CA LEU A 417 1.05 -15.89 -2.69
C LEU A 417 1.25 -16.85 -3.89
N ASP A 418 0.40 -16.78 -4.92
CA ASP A 418 0.35 -17.68 -6.08
C ASP A 418 1.71 -17.86 -6.78
N ASP A 419 2.45 -16.76 -6.95
CA ASP A 419 3.77 -16.82 -7.57
C ASP A 419 4.78 -17.58 -6.73
N LEU A 420 4.70 -17.53 -5.40
CA LEU A 420 5.62 -18.28 -4.54
C LEU A 420 5.34 -19.78 -4.60
N VAL A 421 4.06 -20.17 -4.62
CA VAL A 421 3.67 -21.58 -4.58
C VAL A 421 3.84 -22.30 -5.92
N THR A 422 3.93 -21.56 -7.02
CA THR A 422 4.12 -22.12 -8.37
C THR A 422 5.58 -22.22 -8.82
N ARG A 423 6.53 -21.63 -8.06
CA ARG A 423 7.94 -21.49 -8.47
C ARG A 423 8.94 -22.26 -7.64
N TYR A 424 8.58 -22.69 -6.45
CA TYR A 424 9.52 -23.30 -5.53
C TYR A 424 8.96 -24.60 -4.99
N SER A 425 9.85 -25.56 -4.72
CA SER A 425 9.47 -26.77 -3.97
C SER A 425 9.31 -26.43 -2.48
N ALA A 426 10.08 -25.47 -1.99
CA ALA A 426 9.93 -24.89 -0.67
C ALA A 426 10.49 -23.47 -0.62
N PHE A 427 9.95 -22.64 0.28
CA PHE A 427 10.49 -21.33 0.58
C PHE A 427 10.45 -21.02 2.08
N VAL A 428 11.47 -20.29 2.53
CA VAL A 428 11.55 -19.62 3.84
C VAL A 428 12.14 -18.22 3.61
N GLY A 429 12.29 -17.39 4.64
CA GLY A 429 12.78 -16.02 4.46
C GLY A 429 13.76 -15.56 5.53
N PHE A 430 14.66 -14.66 5.14
CA PHE A 430 15.51 -13.93 6.09
C PHE A 430 14.68 -12.96 6.93
N GLY A 431 14.88 -12.98 8.24
CA GLY A 431 14.28 -12.01 9.15
C GLY A 431 14.97 -10.66 9.10
N SER A 432 14.21 -9.56 9.23
CA SER A 432 14.79 -8.24 9.49
C SER A 432 15.13 -8.07 10.98
N THR A 433 16.05 -8.90 11.48
CA THR A 433 16.44 -8.95 12.90
C THR A 433 17.80 -8.32 13.18
N GLY A 434 18.50 -7.85 12.15
CA GLY A 434 19.86 -7.30 12.27
C GLY A 434 20.95 -8.36 12.26
N HIS A 435 20.62 -9.62 11.97
CA HIS A 435 21.55 -10.75 11.93
C HIS A 435 21.26 -11.65 10.71
N VAL A 436 22.18 -12.58 10.41
CA VAL A 436 21.94 -13.64 9.42
C VAL A 436 21.04 -14.68 10.08
N GLU A 437 19.73 -14.53 9.91
CA GLU A 437 18.73 -15.36 10.56
C GLU A 437 17.59 -15.70 9.60
N ILE A 438 17.31 -16.99 9.46
CA ILE A 438 16.24 -17.54 8.64
C ILE A 438 15.07 -17.89 9.55
N MET A 439 13.93 -17.29 9.27
CA MET A 439 12.73 -17.42 10.09
C MET A 439 11.94 -18.66 9.73
N ASN A 440 11.38 -19.30 10.75
CA ASN A 440 10.46 -20.44 10.61
C ASN A 440 8.99 -20.05 10.84
N SER A 441 8.67 -18.74 10.82
CA SER A 441 7.32 -18.22 11.01
C SER A 441 6.53 -18.06 9.71
N VAL A 442 7.19 -18.21 8.56
CA VAL A 442 6.57 -18.39 7.23
C VAL A 442 7.31 -19.49 6.49
N ILE A 443 6.56 -20.49 6.03
CA ILE A 443 7.12 -21.65 5.33
C ILE A 443 6.22 -21.99 4.16
N GLY A 444 6.76 -22.14 2.96
CA GLY A 444 6.12 -22.83 1.86
C GLY A 444 6.80 -24.16 1.62
N CYS A 445 6.05 -25.23 1.37
CA CYS A 445 6.65 -26.55 1.13
C CYS A 445 5.71 -27.46 0.35
N THR A 446 6.26 -28.24 -0.58
CA THR A 446 5.54 -29.37 -1.18
C THR A 446 5.39 -30.50 -0.14
N PRO A 447 4.26 -31.21 -0.13
CA PRO A 447 4.03 -32.28 0.83
C PRO A 447 5.07 -33.39 0.63
N ARG A 448 5.55 -33.96 1.74
CA ARG A 448 6.56 -35.03 1.79
C ARG A 448 7.91 -34.66 1.17
N LEU A 449 8.20 -33.38 0.93
CA LEU A 449 9.54 -32.95 0.59
C LEU A 449 10.47 -33.30 1.75
N SER A 450 11.57 -34.01 1.46
CA SER A 450 12.51 -34.46 2.47
C SER A 450 13.11 -33.32 3.28
N PHE A 451 13.18 -32.10 2.72
CA PHE A 451 13.51 -30.88 3.47
C PHE A 451 12.71 -30.75 4.77
N ALA A 452 11.38 -30.95 4.76
CA ALA A 452 10.57 -30.81 5.97
C ALA A 452 10.83 -31.92 7.00
N SER A 453 11.02 -33.17 6.57
CA SER A 453 11.39 -34.25 7.49
C SER A 453 12.78 -34.07 8.08
N ASP A 454 13.72 -33.57 7.29
CA ASP A 454 15.11 -33.40 7.73
C ASP A 454 15.23 -32.24 8.73
N VAL A 455 14.42 -31.18 8.57
CA VAL A 455 14.27 -30.14 9.61
C VAL A 455 13.74 -30.75 10.91
N LEU A 456 12.69 -31.59 10.86
CA LEU A 456 12.16 -32.28 12.04
C LEU A 456 13.20 -33.19 12.70
N ASP A 457 14.02 -33.88 11.90
CA ASP A 457 15.07 -34.77 12.39
C ASP A 457 16.25 -33.97 12.99
N ALA A 458 16.49 -32.73 12.52
CA ALA A 458 17.49 -31.81 13.08
C ALA A 458 17.07 -31.13 14.40
N MET A 459 15.77 -31.10 14.73
CA MET A 459 15.28 -30.53 15.98
C MET A 459 15.72 -31.32 17.21
N THR A 460 15.98 -30.59 18.28
CA THR A 460 16.38 -31.15 19.59
C THR A 460 15.50 -30.65 20.72
N SER A 461 15.56 -31.29 21.89
CA SER A 461 14.89 -30.77 23.09
C SER A 461 15.73 -29.68 23.75
N THR A 462 15.11 -28.71 24.41
CA THR A 462 15.84 -27.65 25.13
C THR A 462 16.52 -28.13 26.43
N ASN A 463 16.49 -29.44 26.75
CA ASN A 463 17.08 -30.02 27.96
C ASN A 463 16.71 -29.28 29.27
N ARG A 464 15.48 -28.78 29.37
CA ARG A 464 14.94 -27.96 30.48
C ARG A 464 15.48 -26.54 30.58
N ASP A 465 16.31 -26.08 29.65
CA ASP A 465 16.57 -24.65 29.49
C ASP A 465 15.30 -23.99 28.94
N ARG A 466 14.82 -22.98 29.66
CA ARG A 466 13.58 -22.24 29.36
C ARG A 466 13.86 -20.85 28.77
N SER A 467 15.11 -20.57 28.41
CA SER A 467 15.48 -19.32 27.75
C SER A 467 14.94 -19.27 26.32
N ALA A 468 14.65 -18.05 25.85
CA ALA A 468 14.23 -17.81 24.47
C ALA A 468 15.30 -18.29 23.48
N THR A 469 16.57 -18.05 23.78
CA THR A 469 17.72 -18.46 22.96
C THR A 469 17.79 -19.98 22.82
N ALA A 470 17.67 -20.74 23.91
CA ALA A 470 17.68 -22.20 23.84
C ALA A 470 16.52 -22.75 22.99
N LEU A 471 15.34 -22.14 23.07
CA LEU A 471 14.20 -22.50 22.21
C LEU A 471 14.48 -22.19 20.73
N MET A 472 14.98 -20.99 20.44
CA MET A 472 15.37 -20.57 19.09
C MET A 472 16.42 -21.50 18.48
N ASP A 473 17.35 -21.99 19.30
CA ASP A 473 18.43 -22.89 18.87
C ASP A 473 18.03 -24.36 18.74
N ALA A 474 16.99 -24.79 19.44
CA ALA A 474 16.55 -26.18 19.47
C ALA A 474 15.49 -26.49 18.40
N THR A 475 14.51 -25.59 18.22
CA THR A 475 13.34 -25.78 17.33
C THR A 475 13.02 -24.56 16.46
N GLY A 476 13.62 -23.41 16.77
CA GLY A 476 13.29 -22.12 16.19
C GLY A 476 14.18 -21.64 15.02
N PRO A 477 14.26 -20.31 14.80
CA PRO A 477 15.06 -19.69 13.74
C PRO A 477 16.56 -19.99 13.79
N GLY A 478 17.16 -20.10 14.99
CA GLY A 478 18.58 -20.41 15.14
C GLY A 478 18.93 -21.80 14.60
N MET A 479 18.09 -22.80 14.93
CA MET A 479 18.20 -24.16 14.38
C MET A 479 18.06 -24.16 12.86
N LEU A 480 16.99 -23.53 12.35
CA LEU A 480 16.71 -23.50 10.91
C LEU A 480 17.81 -22.79 10.12
N THR A 481 18.39 -21.71 10.67
CA THR A 481 19.48 -20.98 10.04
C THR A 481 20.70 -21.88 9.82
N ARG A 482 21.14 -22.61 10.85
CA ARG A 482 22.26 -23.55 10.75
C ARG A 482 21.95 -24.69 9.79
N PHE A 483 20.73 -25.24 9.85
CA PHE A 483 20.28 -26.30 8.95
C PHE A 483 20.36 -25.86 7.48
N CYS A 484 19.76 -24.71 7.13
CA CYS A 484 19.79 -24.17 5.77
C CYS A 484 21.22 -23.84 5.30
N GLY A 485 22.09 -23.33 6.19
CA GLY A 485 23.50 -23.10 5.87
C GLY A 485 24.22 -24.39 5.45
N ASN A 486 23.97 -25.49 6.16
CA ASN A 486 24.53 -26.80 5.82
C ASN A 486 23.94 -27.38 4.52
N GLU A 487 22.62 -27.31 4.33
CA GLU A 487 21.96 -27.80 3.11
C GLU A 487 22.39 -27.03 1.85
N LEU A 488 22.72 -25.74 2.02
CA LEU A 488 23.29 -24.90 0.98
C LEU A 488 24.68 -25.38 0.58
N ASP A 489 25.51 -25.75 1.56
CA ASP A 489 26.87 -26.28 1.34
C ASP A 489 26.86 -27.65 0.64
N LEU A 490 25.83 -28.45 0.89
CA LEU A 490 25.57 -29.70 0.18
C LEU A 490 24.99 -29.49 -1.23
N GLY A 491 24.71 -28.24 -1.63
CA GLY A 491 24.14 -27.88 -2.92
C GLY A 491 22.68 -28.29 -3.12
N ARG A 492 22.03 -28.80 -2.07
CA ARG A 492 20.67 -29.34 -2.15
C ARG A 492 19.64 -28.26 -2.41
N MET A 493 19.81 -27.07 -1.81
CA MET A 493 18.86 -25.97 -1.97
C MET A 493 18.65 -25.59 -3.43
N VAL A 494 19.73 -25.54 -4.22
CA VAL A 494 19.64 -25.27 -5.66
C VAL A 494 19.03 -26.46 -6.41
N ARG A 495 19.50 -27.69 -6.11
CA ARG A 495 19.03 -28.89 -6.81
C ARG A 495 17.53 -29.17 -6.64
N GLU A 496 16.98 -28.85 -5.48
CA GLU A 496 15.57 -29.10 -5.14
C GLU A 496 14.71 -27.83 -5.23
N SER A 497 15.25 -26.73 -5.75
CA SER A 497 14.57 -25.42 -5.86
C SER A 497 13.94 -24.97 -4.53
N ILE A 498 14.74 -25.01 -3.47
CA ILE A 498 14.41 -24.51 -2.12
C ILE A 498 15.01 -23.11 -1.98
N VAL A 499 14.16 -22.10 -1.88
CA VAL A 499 14.61 -20.70 -1.85
C VAL A 499 14.57 -20.13 -0.44
N VAL A 500 15.60 -19.35 -0.09
CA VAL A 500 15.55 -18.44 1.06
C VAL A 500 15.40 -17.03 0.53
N LEU A 501 14.23 -16.44 0.78
CA LEU A 501 13.83 -15.16 0.24
C LEU A 501 14.47 -14.00 1.03
N PRO A 502 14.86 -12.90 0.35
CA PRO A 502 15.31 -11.68 1.02
C PRO A 502 14.27 -11.12 2.00
N SER A 503 14.71 -10.40 3.02
CA SER A 503 13.81 -9.94 4.09
C SER A 503 12.71 -9.01 3.60
N ALA A 504 12.94 -8.20 2.57
CA ALA A 504 11.91 -7.34 1.98
C ALA A 504 10.67 -8.09 1.46
N VAL A 505 10.79 -9.40 1.20
CA VAL A 505 9.72 -10.24 0.63
C VAL A 505 8.72 -10.69 1.69
N LEU A 506 9.20 -11.22 2.82
CA LEU A 506 8.36 -11.83 3.88
C LEU A 506 8.48 -11.11 5.24
N PHE A 507 9.56 -10.37 5.45
CA PHE A 507 9.92 -9.72 6.73
C PHE A 507 10.33 -8.25 6.54
N PRO A 508 9.56 -7.41 5.83
CA PRO A 508 9.95 -6.03 5.54
C PRO A 508 10.05 -5.13 6.79
N LEU A 509 9.27 -5.44 7.85
CA LEU A 509 9.29 -4.70 9.11
C LEU A 509 10.45 -5.18 9.99
N PRO A 510 11.40 -4.31 10.40
CA PRO A 510 12.43 -4.67 11.36
C PRO A 510 11.84 -5.06 12.72
N ASN A 511 12.38 -6.11 13.34
CA ASN A 511 11.99 -6.57 14.68
C ASN A 511 12.01 -5.44 15.72
N THR A 512 13.00 -4.56 15.64
CA THR A 512 13.20 -3.41 16.54
C THR A 512 12.08 -2.37 16.43
N MET A 513 11.30 -2.41 15.36
CA MET A 513 10.20 -1.49 15.06
C MET A 513 8.82 -2.09 15.39
N ARG A 514 8.76 -3.25 16.08
CA ARG A 514 7.51 -3.95 16.41
C ARG A 514 6.49 -3.15 17.22
N ALA A 515 6.94 -2.14 17.96
CA ALA A 515 6.11 -1.28 18.82
C ALA A 515 5.39 -0.15 18.05
N LEU A 516 5.67 0.05 16.76
CA LEU A 516 4.98 1.04 15.95
C LEU A 516 3.49 0.71 15.80
N CYS A 517 2.67 1.75 15.60
CA CYS A 517 1.27 1.54 15.25
C CYS A 517 1.13 0.86 13.86
N ASP A 518 0.02 0.15 13.62
CA ASP A 518 -0.23 -0.55 12.35
C ASP A 518 -0.14 0.38 11.13
N ALA A 519 -0.47 1.67 11.28
CA ALA A 519 -0.35 2.65 10.21
C ALA A 519 1.11 2.94 9.84
N ASP A 520 1.99 3.06 10.83
CA ASP A 520 3.41 3.35 10.59
C ASP A 520 4.21 2.10 10.22
N LYS A 521 3.82 0.91 10.70
CA LYS A 521 4.40 -0.36 10.24
C LYS A 521 4.27 -0.54 8.73
N ARG A 522 3.18 -0.06 8.12
CA ARG A 522 2.98 -0.11 6.66
C ARG A 522 4.02 0.68 5.86
N ARG A 523 4.73 1.64 6.47
CA ARG A 523 5.80 2.40 5.80
C ARG A 523 6.99 1.52 5.39
N PHE A 524 7.15 0.34 6.00
CA PHE A 524 8.23 -0.58 5.69
C PHE A 524 7.91 -1.52 4.52
N ARG A 525 6.66 -1.55 4.05
CA ARG A 525 6.28 -2.32 2.87
C ARG A 525 7.06 -1.83 1.65
N THR A 526 7.61 -2.78 0.90
CA THR A 526 8.24 -2.51 -0.39
C THR A 526 7.38 -3.09 -1.52
N GLN A 527 7.79 -2.83 -2.77
CA GLN A 527 7.17 -3.46 -3.94
C GLN A 527 7.29 -4.99 -3.95
N TYR A 528 8.24 -5.54 -3.19
CA TYR A 528 8.53 -6.97 -3.11
C TYR A 528 7.76 -7.68 -1.99
N SER A 529 7.08 -6.95 -1.12
CA SER A 529 6.52 -7.50 0.12
C SER A 529 5.23 -8.27 -0.13
N PHE A 530 5.29 -9.60 0.03
CA PHE A 530 4.13 -10.50 0.04
C PHE A 530 3.49 -10.60 1.42
N ALA A 531 4.31 -10.55 2.47
CA ALA A 531 3.85 -10.67 3.84
C ALA A 531 4.67 -9.76 4.77
N MET A 532 4.12 -9.49 5.95
CA MET A 532 4.79 -8.71 7.00
C MET A 532 4.51 -9.31 8.38
N HIS A 533 5.59 -9.71 9.04
CA HIS A 533 5.59 -10.19 10.41
C HIS A 533 5.46 -9.03 11.40
N HIS A 534 4.52 -9.10 12.36
CA HIS A 534 4.33 -8.05 13.37
C HIS A 534 5.19 -8.22 14.63
N TRP A 535 5.86 -9.37 14.78
CA TRP A 535 6.75 -9.67 15.91
C TRP A 535 6.05 -9.53 17.26
N SER A 536 4.81 -10.00 17.38
CA SER A 536 3.96 -9.76 18.55
C SER A 536 4.55 -10.29 19.86
N ALA A 537 5.44 -11.29 19.79
CA ALA A 537 6.18 -11.84 20.93
C ALA A 537 5.29 -12.18 22.15
N SER A 538 4.03 -12.54 21.90
CA SER A 538 2.96 -12.77 22.90
C SER A 538 3.26 -13.90 23.88
N TRP A 539 4.35 -14.63 23.66
CA TRP A 539 4.83 -15.77 24.41
C TRP A 539 5.92 -15.45 25.45
N GLN A 540 6.47 -14.23 25.46
CA GLN A 540 7.49 -13.84 26.44
C GLN A 540 6.84 -13.65 27.83
N ARG A 541 7.48 -14.15 28.90
CA ARG A 541 6.97 -14.06 30.30
C ARG A 541 6.72 -12.63 30.79
N SER A 542 7.53 -11.71 30.29
CA SER A 542 7.27 -10.28 30.31
C SER A 542 7.24 -9.86 28.84
N PRO A 543 6.07 -9.90 28.18
CA PRO A 543 5.94 -9.27 26.88
C PRO A 543 6.44 -7.84 27.06
N PRO A 544 7.24 -7.27 26.13
CA PRO A 544 7.52 -5.84 26.20
C PRO A 544 6.18 -5.14 26.38
N GLU A 545 6.03 -4.33 27.45
CA GLU A 545 4.80 -3.57 27.67
C GLU A 545 4.46 -2.92 26.33
N PRO A 546 3.17 -2.93 25.90
CA PRO A 546 2.78 -2.20 24.72
C PRO A 546 3.18 -0.76 24.96
N SER A 547 4.32 -0.37 24.38
CA SER A 547 4.76 1.01 24.40
C SER A 547 3.60 1.76 23.75
N PRO A 548 3.12 2.87 24.35
CA PRO A 548 2.01 3.62 23.76
C PRO A 548 2.36 3.84 22.28
N PRO A 549 1.46 3.50 21.33
CA PRO A 549 1.80 3.36 19.91
C PRO A 549 2.60 4.56 19.45
N THR A 550 3.92 4.38 19.36
CA THR A 550 4.83 5.48 19.11
C THR A 550 4.69 5.82 17.64
N ARG A 551 4.39 7.08 17.31
CA ARG A 551 4.39 7.49 15.91
C ARG A 551 5.80 7.40 15.38
N PHE A 552 5.96 7.03 14.12
CA PHE A 552 7.25 7.01 13.45
C PHE A 552 7.98 8.35 13.63
N ASP A 553 7.25 9.46 13.53
CA ASP A 553 7.81 10.81 13.66
C ASP A 553 8.26 11.15 15.09
N ASP A 554 7.77 10.45 16.12
CA ASP A 554 8.23 10.58 17.51
C ASP A 554 9.51 9.74 17.74
N VAL A 555 9.64 8.58 17.08
CA VAL A 555 10.88 7.80 17.06
C VAL A 555 11.97 8.59 16.34
N ILE A 556 11.66 9.15 15.17
CA ILE A 556 12.58 10.02 14.43
C ILE A 556 12.91 11.26 15.24
N ARG A 557 11.94 11.96 15.85
CA ARG A 557 12.23 13.11 16.72
C ARG A 557 13.14 12.75 17.89
N ASN A 558 12.96 11.63 18.57
CA ASN A 558 13.87 11.21 19.64
C ASN A 558 15.30 10.88 19.15
N ILE A 559 15.44 10.42 17.89
CA ILE A 559 16.74 10.19 17.24
C ILE A 559 17.37 11.52 16.81
N VAL A 560 16.56 12.45 16.31
CA VAL A 560 16.95 13.77 15.78
C VAL A 560 17.18 14.82 16.88
N ASP A 561 16.47 14.78 18.00
CA ASP A 561 16.72 15.70 19.11
C ASP A 561 18.07 15.39 19.80
N LYS A 562 18.65 14.22 19.53
CA LYS A 562 20.02 13.86 19.94
C LYS A 562 21.09 14.21 18.90
N ARG A 563 20.76 14.55 17.65
CA ARG A 563 21.68 14.98 16.55
C ARG A 563 20.95 15.69 15.40
N ALA A 564 21.58 16.67 14.76
CA ALA A 564 21.04 17.46 13.63
C ALA A 564 20.17 16.67 12.62
N PRO A 565 19.06 17.26 12.11
CA PRO A 565 18.04 16.55 11.35
C PRO A 565 18.58 15.94 10.03
N PRO A 566 18.28 14.66 9.74
CA PRO A 566 18.66 13.99 8.51
C PRO A 566 17.90 14.57 7.32
N SER A 567 18.56 14.63 6.16
CA SER A 567 18.08 15.35 4.98
C SER A 567 17.27 14.47 4.01
N ASN A 568 17.26 13.15 4.19
CA ASN A 568 16.56 12.19 3.33
C ASN A 568 16.32 10.81 4.03
N LEU A 569 15.54 9.93 3.38
CA LEU A 569 15.21 8.57 3.87
C LEU A 569 16.43 7.64 4.07
N ARG A 570 17.50 7.81 3.28
CA ARG A 570 18.75 7.06 3.48
C ARG A 570 19.44 7.46 4.77
N ASP A 571 19.42 8.75 5.11
CA ASP A 571 19.98 9.28 6.35
C ASP A 571 19.16 8.81 7.57
N ILE A 572 17.85 8.62 7.41
CA ILE A 572 16.98 8.01 8.42
C ILE A 572 17.35 6.54 8.64
N HIS A 573 17.50 5.74 7.58
CA HIS A 573 17.98 4.36 7.69
C HIS A 573 19.36 4.30 8.35
N ALA A 574 20.32 5.14 7.93
CA ALA A 574 21.66 5.20 8.51
C ALA A 574 21.69 5.70 9.97
N ALA A 575 20.76 6.57 10.36
CA ALA A 575 20.59 7.03 11.74
C ALA A 575 19.99 5.94 12.62
N ILE A 576 19.04 5.17 12.09
CA ILE A 576 18.46 3.98 12.72
C ILE A 576 19.51 2.87 12.86
N SER A 577 20.42 2.68 11.88
CA SER A 577 21.52 1.70 11.92
C SER A 577 22.49 1.86 13.08
N LYS A 578 22.59 3.06 13.66
CA LYS A 578 23.52 3.35 14.77
C LYS A 578 22.95 3.01 16.15
N PHE A 579 21.68 2.62 16.22
CA PHE A 579 20.95 2.27 17.44
C PHE A 579 20.29 0.88 17.39
N ILE A 580 20.42 0.16 16.28
CA ILE A 580 20.41 -1.30 16.19
C ILE A 580 21.81 -1.76 16.57
#